data_AF-A0A966UQT8-F1
#
_entry.id   AF-A0A966UQT8-F1
#
_cell.length_a   1.000
_cell.length_b   1.000
_cell.length_c   1.000
_cell.angle_alpha   90.00
_cell.angle_beta   90.00
_cell.angle_gamma   90.00
#
_symmetry.space_group_name_H-M   'P 1'
#
loop_
_entity.id
_entity.type
_entity.pdbx_description
1 polymer ?
#
loop_
_entity_poly.entity_id
_entity_poly.type
_entity_poly.pdbx_seq_one_letter_code
_entity_poly.pdbx_strand_id
1 'polypeptide(L)'
;MATTVYDVEEIELQNGAKVKLKPLTIKELRKFMEAIRKTGEVSTEEETLNILIDACAVALEKQLPDLVTDRDALEDALDVPTINRILEICGGIKMDDPNLLAAAVLAGQN
;
A
#
# COMPACT_ATOMS: atom_id res chain seq x y z
N MET A 1 7.37 -16.45 -19.13
CA MET A 1 7.04 -15.25 -19.93
C MET A 1 6.33 -14.29 -19.00
N ALA A 2 7.06 -13.37 -18.37
CA ALA A 2 6.53 -12.46 -17.36
C ALA A 2 6.23 -11.12 -18.04
N THR A 3 5.02 -11.00 -18.58
CA THR A 3 4.46 -9.68 -18.88
C THR A 3 4.01 -9.11 -17.55
N THR A 4 4.92 -8.44 -16.83
CA THR A 4 4.54 -7.42 -15.84
C THR A 4 3.84 -6.32 -16.62
N VAL A 5 2.58 -6.57 -16.97
CA VAL A 5 1.64 -5.51 -17.30
C VAL A 5 1.58 -4.70 -16.02
N TYR A 6 2.08 -3.47 -16.06
CA TYR A 6 1.84 -2.52 -15.01
C TYR A 6 0.33 -2.25 -15.07
N ASP A 7 -0.46 -3.10 -14.41
CA ASP A 7 -1.91 -2.99 -14.36
C ASP A 7 -2.22 -1.73 -13.55
N VAL A 8 -2.36 -0.62 -14.28
CA VAL A 8 -2.88 0.62 -13.72
C VAL A 8 -4.37 0.41 -13.55
N GLU A 9 -4.80 0.18 -12.32
CA GLU A 9 -6.19 -0.09 -12.00
C GLU A 9 -6.82 1.18 -11.42
N GLU A 10 -7.96 1.57 -11.96
CA GLU A 10 -8.72 2.70 -11.43
C GLU A 10 -9.79 2.17 -10.48
N ILE A 11 -9.69 2.52 -9.20
CA ILE A 11 -10.67 2.14 -8.18
C ILE A 11 -11.36 3.39 -7.62
N GLU A 12 -12.58 3.21 -7.15
CA GLU A 12 -13.33 4.24 -6.44
C GLU A 12 -13.30 3.91 -4.94
N LEU A 13 -12.82 4.86 -4.15
CA LEU A 13 -12.79 4.78 -2.69
C LEU A 13 -14.21 5.00 -2.13
N GLN A 14 -14.44 4.64 -0.86
CA GLN A 14 -15.78 4.77 -0.26
C GLN A 14 -16.31 6.20 -0.21
N ASN A 15 -15.41 7.18 -0.16
CA ASN A 15 -15.76 8.61 -0.22
C ASN A 15 -16.13 9.10 -1.64
N GLY A 16 -16.11 8.23 -2.65
CA GLY A 16 -16.37 8.57 -4.06
C GLY A 16 -15.15 9.14 -4.81
N ALA A 17 -13.98 9.20 -4.18
CA ALA A 17 -12.74 9.62 -4.84
C ALA A 17 -12.21 8.50 -5.73
N LYS A 18 -11.79 8.87 -6.95
CA LYS A 18 -11.19 7.92 -7.91
C LYS A 18 -9.69 7.99 -7.85
N VAL A 19 -9.05 6.84 -7.67
CA VAL A 19 -7.60 6.69 -7.61
C VAL A 19 -7.12 5.70 -8.67
N LYS A 20 -6.01 6.02 -9.33
CA LYS A 20 -5.34 5.13 -10.30
C LYS A 20 -4.20 4.39 -9.63
N LEU A 21 -4.46 3.22 -9.06
CA LEU A 21 -3.43 2.37 -8.49
C LEU A 21 -2.37 2.05 -9.54
N LYS A 22 -1.12 2.39 -9.24
CA LYS A 22 0.04 2.13 -10.09
C LYS A 22 1.22 1.75 -9.20
N PRO A 23 2.19 0.98 -9.72
CA PRO A 23 3.38 0.61 -8.97
C PRO A 23 4.12 1.84 -8.46
N LEU A 24 4.54 1.79 -7.19
CA LEU A 24 5.21 2.91 -6.54
C LEU A 24 6.57 3.18 -7.15
N THR A 25 6.99 4.45 -7.17
CA THR A 25 8.37 4.76 -7.52
C THR A 25 9.30 4.20 -6.46
N ILE A 26 10.57 3.91 -6.79
CA ILE A 26 11.55 3.35 -5.84
C ILE A 26 11.63 4.13 -4.52
N LYS A 27 11.40 5.45 -4.55
CA LYS A 27 11.38 6.28 -3.34
C LYS A 27 10.18 5.99 -2.44
N GLU A 28 8.99 5.86 -3.03
CA GLU A 28 7.74 5.53 -2.32
C GLU A 28 7.74 4.08 -1.87
N LEU A 29 8.21 3.16 -2.71
CA LEU A 29 8.33 1.74 -2.38
C LEU A 29 9.21 1.53 -1.15
N ARG A 30 10.32 2.28 -1.02
CA ARG A 30 11.16 2.23 0.20
C ARG A 30 10.39 2.66 1.45
N LYS A 31 9.72 3.83 1.41
CA LYS A 31 8.89 4.32 2.53
C LYS A 31 7.77 3.33 2.88
N PHE A 32 7.14 2.76 1.86
CA PHE A 32 6.08 1.77 2.00
C PHE A 32 6.60 0.48 2.67
N MET A 33 7.74 -0.05 2.21
CA MET A 33 8.36 -1.22 2.83
C MET A 33 8.78 -0.94 4.28
N GLU A 34 9.26 0.26 4.59
CA GLU A 34 9.56 0.67 5.97
C GLU A 34 8.30 0.70 6.83
N ALA A 35 7.18 1.23 6.33
CA ALA A 35 5.89 1.19 7.02
C ALA A 35 5.43 -0.25 7.25
N ILE A 36 5.45 -1.09 6.21
CA ILE A 36 5.01 -2.49 6.30
C ILE A 36 5.87 -3.31 7.28
N ARG A 37 7.16 -3.04 7.39
CA ARG A 37 8.02 -3.72 8.39
C ARG A 37 7.58 -3.44 9.81
N LYS A 38 7.16 -2.21 10.11
CA LYS A 38 6.66 -1.84 11.44
C LYS A 38 5.40 -2.63 11.80
N THR A 39 4.58 -3.00 10.82
CA THR A 39 3.40 -3.86 11.05
C THR A 39 3.78 -5.23 11.64
N GLY A 40 4.99 -5.72 11.38
CA GLY A 40 5.50 -6.97 11.95
C GLY A 40 6.03 -6.84 13.38
N GLU A 41 6.24 -5.61 13.87
CA GLU A 41 6.74 -5.33 15.23
C GLU A 41 5.61 -5.02 16.22
N VAL A 42 4.45 -4.57 15.71
CA VAL A 42 3.28 -4.27 16.54
C VAL A 42 2.48 -5.53 16.85
N SER A 43 1.88 -5.58 18.05
CA SER A 43 1.10 -6.72 18.52
C SER A 43 -0.39 -6.41 18.69
N THR A 44 -0.80 -5.15 18.50
CA THR A 44 -2.19 -4.74 18.62
C THR A 44 -2.81 -4.55 17.23
N GLU A 45 -4.08 -4.95 17.08
CA GLU A 45 -4.84 -4.74 15.85
C GLU A 45 -4.96 -3.25 15.50
N GLU A 46 -5.11 -2.38 16.52
CA GLU A 46 -5.25 -0.94 16.32
C GLU A 46 -3.96 -0.30 15.75
N GLU A 47 -2.78 -0.69 16.26
CA GLU A 47 -1.51 -0.22 15.68
C GLU A 47 -1.27 -0.80 14.30
N THR A 48 -1.66 -2.06 14.07
CA THR A 48 -1.57 -2.71 12.76
C THR A 48 -2.39 -1.93 11.73
N LEU A 49 -3.64 -1.59 12.04
CA LEU A 49 -4.51 -0.81 11.17
C LEU A 49 -3.91 0.57 10.87
N ASN A 50 -3.44 1.28 11.90
CA ASN A 50 -2.78 2.59 11.73
C ASN A 50 -1.60 2.53 10.77
N ILE A 51 -0.78 1.48 10.86
CA ILE A 51 0.37 1.29 9.97
C ILE A 51 -0.07 0.96 8.54
N LEU A 52 -1.12 0.17 8.35
CA LEU A 52 -1.68 -0.11 7.02
C LEU A 52 -2.23 1.17 6.38
N ILE A 53 -2.87 2.04 7.17
CA ILE A 53 -3.34 3.36 6.73
C ILE A 53 -2.14 4.23 6.33
N ASP A 54 -1.08 4.27 7.12
CA ASP A 54 0.16 4.98 6.78
C ASP A 54 0.82 4.44 5.49
N ALA A 55 0.79 3.12 5.27
CA ALA A 55 1.28 2.51 4.04
C ALA A 55 0.43 2.91 2.82
N CYS A 56 -0.90 2.94 2.97
CA CYS A 56 -1.82 3.44 1.94
C CYS A 56 -1.64 4.94 1.70
N ALA A 57 -1.43 5.74 2.73
CA ALA A 57 -1.11 7.16 2.65
C ALA A 57 0.12 7.40 1.77
N VAL A 58 1.21 6.64 1.99
CA VAL A 58 2.42 6.71 1.13
C VAL A 58 2.10 6.35 -0.32
N ALA A 59 1.23 5.36 -0.54
CA ALA A 59 0.86 4.94 -1.89
C ALA A 59 0.00 5.98 -2.63
N LEU A 60 -0.82 6.71 -1.88
CA LEU A 60 -1.77 7.69 -2.39
C LEU A 60 -1.22 9.13 -2.38
N GLU A 61 -0.11 9.40 -1.70
CA GLU A 61 0.48 10.75 -1.47
C GLU A 61 0.62 11.56 -2.77
N LYS A 62 1.00 10.90 -3.87
CA LYS A 62 1.17 11.57 -5.17
C LYS A 62 -0.10 11.73 -5.99
N GLN A 63 -1.16 11.02 -5.65
CA GLN A 63 -2.41 11.05 -6.42
C GLN A 63 -3.47 11.88 -5.72
N LEU A 64 -3.56 11.74 -4.40
CA LEU A 64 -4.53 12.39 -3.55
C LEU A 64 -3.82 12.99 -2.33
N PRO A 65 -2.88 13.95 -2.52
CA PRO A 65 -2.19 14.58 -1.40
C PRO A 65 -3.17 15.23 -0.42
N ASP A 66 -4.26 15.83 -0.90
CA ASP A 66 -5.29 16.42 -0.06
C ASP A 66 -5.96 15.39 0.85
N LEU A 67 -6.25 14.19 0.33
CA LEU A 67 -6.84 13.09 1.11
C LEU A 67 -5.82 12.54 2.12
N VAL A 68 -4.56 12.40 1.73
CA VAL A 68 -3.50 11.88 2.61
C VAL A 68 -3.15 12.87 3.72
N THR A 69 -3.38 14.16 3.51
CA THR A 69 -3.19 15.20 4.54
C THR A 69 -4.29 15.14 5.60
N ASP A 70 -5.46 14.59 5.27
CA ASP A 70 -6.60 14.41 6.16
C ASP A 70 -6.73 12.92 6.56
N ARG A 71 -6.12 12.57 7.70
CA ARG A 71 -6.08 11.20 8.22
C ARG A 71 -7.49 10.62 8.39
N ASP A 72 -8.39 11.36 9.03
CA ASP A 72 -9.76 10.91 9.28
C ASP A 72 -10.50 10.64 7.96
N ALA A 73 -10.38 11.54 6.97
CA ALA A 73 -11.00 11.34 5.66
C ALA A 73 -10.38 10.16 4.89
N LEU A 74 -9.08 9.90 5.07
CA LEU A 74 -8.41 8.74 4.51
C LEU A 74 -8.91 7.44 5.14
N GLU A 75 -9.06 7.40 6.47
CA GLU A 75 -9.60 6.24 7.18
C GLU A 75 -11.03 5.92 6.78
N ASP A 76 -11.90 6.93 6.64
CA ASP A 76 -13.28 6.75 6.19
C ASP A 76 -13.37 6.28 4.72
N ALA A 77 -12.36 6.62 3.92
CA ALA A 77 -12.29 6.25 2.50
C ALA A 77 -11.68 4.86 2.25
N LEU A 78 -10.92 4.31 3.20
CA LEU A 78 -10.16 3.07 3.07
C LEU A 78 -10.86 1.90 3.77
N ASP A 79 -11.31 0.92 3.00
CA ASP A 79 -11.78 -0.36 3.50
C ASP A 79 -10.74 -1.48 3.31
N VAL A 80 -10.89 -2.58 4.05
CA VAL A 80 -9.99 -3.74 4.00
C VAL A 80 -9.75 -4.27 2.56
N PRO A 81 -10.79 -4.47 1.71
CA PRO A 81 -10.58 -4.84 0.30
C PRO A 81 -9.73 -3.82 -0.47
N THR A 82 -10.03 -2.53 -0.34
CA THR A 82 -9.29 -1.44 -1.01
C THR A 82 -7.83 -1.40 -0.56
N ILE A 83 -7.57 -1.53 0.75
CA ILE A 83 -6.22 -1.61 1.30
C ILE A 83 -5.46 -2.76 0.66
N ASN A 84 -6.01 -3.98 0.66
CA ASN A 84 -5.36 -5.13 0.04
C ASN A 84 -5.03 -4.86 -1.44
N ARG A 85 -5.95 -4.24 -2.18
CA ARG A 85 -5.73 -3.91 -3.59
C ARG A 85 -4.61 -2.90 -3.79
N ILE A 86 -4.56 -1.86 -2.94
CA ILE A 86 -3.47 -0.88 -2.92
C ILE A 86 -2.14 -1.61 -2.63
N LEU A 87 -2.08 -2.47 -1.61
CA LEU A 87 -0.88 -3.21 -1.25
C LEU A 87 -0.38 -4.09 -2.41
N GLU A 88 -1.28 -4.78 -3.10
CA GLU A 88 -0.93 -5.65 -4.24
C GLU A 88 -0.39 -4.86 -5.43
N ILE A 89 -1.08 -3.78 -5.83
CA ILE A 89 -0.75 -3.03 -7.05
C ILE A 89 0.40 -2.05 -6.80
N CYS A 90 0.34 -1.29 -5.70
CA CYS A 90 1.34 -0.27 -5.36
C CYS A 90 2.60 -0.90 -4.79
N GLY A 91 2.46 -1.87 -3.87
CA GLY A 91 3.60 -2.62 -3.34
C GLY A 91 4.21 -3.58 -4.36
N GLY A 92 3.47 -3.91 -5.42
CA GLY A 92 3.88 -4.89 -6.42
C GLY A 92 3.95 -6.31 -5.88
N ILE A 93 3.51 -6.54 -4.64
CA ILE A 93 3.51 -7.83 -3.96
C ILE A 93 2.20 -8.53 -4.34
N LYS A 94 2.25 -9.39 -5.35
CA LYS A 94 1.17 -10.38 -5.51
C LYS A 94 1.21 -11.28 -4.29
N MET A 95 0.15 -11.26 -3.46
CA MET A 95 0.02 -12.15 -2.29
C MET A 95 0.10 -13.64 -2.68
N ASP A 96 -0.09 -13.95 -3.96
CA ASP A 96 -0.01 -15.29 -4.53
C ASP A 96 1.42 -15.75 -4.92
N ASP A 97 2.43 -14.86 -4.87
CA ASP A 97 3.80 -15.19 -5.34
C ASP A 97 4.79 -15.43 -4.18
N PRO A 98 5.06 -16.70 -3.80
CA PRO A 98 5.92 -17.04 -2.66
C PRO A 98 7.38 -16.56 -2.82
N ASN A 99 7.84 -16.28 -4.04
CA ASN A 99 9.19 -15.77 -4.29
C ASN A 99 9.34 -14.27 -3.96
N LEU A 100 8.25 -13.50 -4.01
CA LEU A 100 8.30 -12.06 -3.80
C LEU A 100 8.19 -11.68 -2.31
N LEU A 101 7.45 -12.48 -1.53
CA LEU A 101 7.48 -12.41 -0.07
C LEU A 101 8.90 -12.64 0.46
N ALA A 102 9.62 -13.61 -0.13
CA ALA A 102 11.04 -13.87 0.19
C ALA A 102 11.94 -12.68 -0.19
N ALA A 103 11.69 -12.01 -1.31
CA ALA A 103 12.45 -10.81 -1.71
C ALA A 103 12.15 -9.59 -0.81
N ALA A 104 10.91 -9.39 -0.35
CA ALA A 104 10.56 -8.33 0.59
C ALA A 104 11.20 -8.53 1.98
N VAL A 105 11.27 -9.79 2.44
CA VAL A 105 11.98 -10.18 3.66
C VAL A 105 13.50 -10.02 3.49
N LEU A 106 14.07 -10.46 2.37
CA LEU A 106 15.50 -10.33 2.07
C LEU A 106 15.95 -8.87 1.87
N ALA A 107 15.13 -8.03 1.25
CA ALA A 107 15.38 -6.59 1.11
C ALA A 107 15.34 -5.86 2.47
N GLY A 108 14.87 -6.52 3.54
CA GLY A 108 14.92 -6.02 4.91
C GLY A 108 16.04 -6.50 5.79
N GLN A 109 16.89 -7.38 5.27
CA GLN A 109 18.00 -7.96 6.02
C GLN A 109 19.37 -7.42 5.61
N ASN A 110 19.46 -6.32 4.86
CA ASN A 110 20.75 -5.78 4.40
C ASN A 110 20.93 -4.29 4.68
#